data_AF-A0AAV6CNL7-F1
#
_entry.id   AF-A0AAV6CNL7-F1
#
_cell.length_a   1.000
_cell.length_b   1.000
_cell.length_c   1.000
_cell.angle_alpha   90.00
_cell.angle_beta   90.00
_cell.angle_gamma   90.00
#
_symmetry.space_group_name_H-M   'P 1'
#
loop_
_entity.id
_entity.type
_entity.pdbx_description
1 polymer ?
#
loop_
_entity_poly.entity_id
_entity_poly.type
_entity_poly.pdbx_seq_one_letter_code
_entity_poly.pdbx_strand_id
1 'polypeptide(L)'
;MIGVRDRLFGSSRQAGFTLVELLIVILIVGILSAVALPLYLGYTSDARLAEAKALAGSAMTSLSGCVQIKGSGGSCVVSEVQQRVGLSSAGITYDGRWQMSTAQLTVSGTPPALTGLITVSGVAGKNTDGLSLAMFAETSGVTLRCDTTTTTPPASTSSGNAC
;
A
#
# COMPACT_ATOMS: atom_id res chain seq x y z
N MET A 1 19.24 73.39 -29.53
CA MET A 1 18.80 72.67 -28.32
C MET A 1 18.46 71.25 -28.71
N ILE A 2 19.11 70.27 -28.05
CA ILE A 2 18.56 68.94 -27.68
C ILE A 2 18.14 68.08 -28.89
N GLY A 3 18.89 67.09 -29.39
CA GLY A 3 19.73 66.12 -28.70
C GLY A 3 18.87 65.06 -28.00
N VAL A 4 19.10 63.78 -28.31
CA VAL A 4 18.81 62.61 -27.45
C VAL A 4 17.43 61.93 -27.62
N ARG A 5 17.37 60.88 -28.46
CA ARG A 5 17.26 59.45 -28.05
C ARG A 5 16.81 58.57 -29.22
N ASP A 6 17.79 58.00 -29.92
CA ASP A 6 17.63 56.70 -30.55
C ASP A 6 17.09 55.73 -29.51
N ARG A 7 15.91 55.16 -29.78
CA ARG A 7 15.34 54.13 -28.92
C ARG A 7 16.23 52.91 -29.04
N LEU A 8 17.01 52.70 -27.98
CA LEU A 8 17.70 51.46 -27.62
C LEU A 8 16.69 50.32 -27.50
N PHE A 9 16.15 49.83 -28.62
CA PHE A 9 15.75 48.43 -28.69
C PHE A 9 17.04 47.63 -28.76
N GLY A 10 17.62 47.41 -27.58
CA GLY A 10 18.71 46.48 -27.41
C GLY A 10 18.32 45.18 -28.11
N SER A 11 19.18 44.76 -29.03
CA SER A 11 19.12 43.44 -29.63
C SER A 11 19.29 42.41 -28.52
N SER A 12 18.21 42.04 -27.84
CA SER A 12 18.16 40.81 -27.08
C SER A 12 18.29 39.70 -28.11
N ARG A 13 19.53 39.23 -28.32
CA ARG A 13 19.85 38.02 -29.08
C ARG A 13 18.92 36.91 -28.58
N GLN A 14 17.84 36.68 -29.30
CA GLN A 14 16.94 35.58 -29.02
C GLN A 14 17.69 34.32 -29.43
N ALA A 15 18.42 33.75 -28.48
CA ALA A 15 19.03 32.43 -28.60
C ALA A 15 17.87 31.42 -28.65
N GLY A 16 17.45 31.08 -29.86
CA GLY A 16 16.49 30.00 -30.08
C GLY A 16 17.13 28.67 -29.73
N PHE A 17 16.36 27.79 -29.10
CA PHE A 17 16.74 26.41 -28.83
C PHE A 17 16.97 25.68 -30.15
N THR A 18 18.12 25.05 -30.35
CA THR A 18 18.40 24.35 -31.62
C THR A 18 17.59 23.05 -31.70
N LEU A 19 17.20 22.66 -32.92
CA LEU A 19 16.55 21.35 -33.15
C LEU A 19 17.45 20.19 -32.71
N VAL A 20 18.77 20.38 -32.79
CA VAL A 20 19.77 19.39 -32.32
C VAL A 20 19.76 19.30 -30.79
N GLU A 21 19.64 20.42 -30.07
CA GLU A 21 19.48 20.39 -28.60
C GLU A 21 18.20 19.65 -28.22
N LEU A 22 17.09 19.88 -28.92
CA LEU A 22 15.84 19.16 -28.61
C LEU A 22 15.98 17.66 -28.88
N LEU A 23 16.65 17.27 -29.97
CA LEU A 23 16.88 15.87 -30.32
C LEU A 23 17.72 15.13 -29.26
N ILE A 24 18.78 15.75 -28.77
CA ILE A 24 19.66 15.14 -27.76
C ILE A 24 18.92 15.01 -26.42
N VAL A 25 18.13 16.02 -26.04
CA VAL A 25 17.36 15.99 -24.80
C VAL A 25 16.32 14.85 -24.81
N ILE A 26 15.55 14.70 -25.90
CA ILE A 26 14.57 13.60 -25.98
C ILE A 26 15.25 12.23 -25.99
N LEU A 27 16.45 12.12 -26.58
CA LEU A 27 17.23 10.87 -26.58
C LEU A 27 17.67 10.50 -25.16
N ILE A 28 18.20 11.45 -24.40
CA ILE A 28 18.63 11.21 -23.02
C ILE A 28 17.43 10.89 -22.12
N VAL A 29 16.34 11.67 -22.20
CA VAL A 29 15.12 11.42 -21.43
C VAL A 29 14.51 10.07 -21.79
N GLY A 30 14.56 9.67 -23.06
CA GLY A 30 14.17 8.34 -23.53
C GLY A 30 14.88 7.21 -22.79
N ILE A 31 16.22 7.26 -22.72
CA ILE A 31 17.02 6.25 -22.01
C ILE A 31 16.70 6.24 -20.50
N LEU A 32 16.63 7.41 -19.87
CA LEU A 32 16.34 7.51 -18.43
C LEU A 32 14.94 6.97 -18.09
N SER A 33 13.93 7.30 -18.91
CA SER A 33 12.55 6.86 -18.69
C SER A 33 12.39 5.34 -18.79
N ALA A 34 13.12 4.68 -19.69
CA ALA A 34 13.05 3.23 -19.88
C ALA A 34 13.43 2.45 -18.62
N VAL A 35 14.37 2.95 -17.82
CA VAL A 35 14.81 2.31 -16.56
C VAL A 35 14.05 2.86 -15.35
N ALA A 36 13.74 4.16 -15.33
CA ALA A 36 13.11 4.81 -14.18
C ALA A 36 11.65 4.38 -13.97
N LEU A 37 10.87 4.20 -15.04
CA LEU A 37 9.45 3.85 -14.96
C LEU A 37 9.18 2.50 -14.26
N PRO A 38 9.80 1.37 -14.66
CA PRO A 38 9.52 0.09 -14.01
C PRO A 38 9.92 0.09 -12.53
N LEU A 39 11.01 0.77 -12.18
CA LEU A 39 11.45 0.92 -10.78
C LEU A 39 10.45 1.74 -9.95
N TYR A 40 9.99 2.87 -10.49
CA TYR A 40 9.02 3.72 -9.80
C TYR A 40 7.70 2.99 -9.51
N LEU A 41 7.20 2.22 -10.48
CA LEU A 41 5.98 1.43 -10.30
C LEU A 41 6.12 0.41 -9.16
N GLY A 42 7.25 -0.30 -9.09
CA GLY A 42 7.57 -1.23 -8.01
C GLY A 42 7.60 -0.57 -6.62
N TYR A 43 8.24 0.60 -6.50
CA TYR A 43 8.25 1.34 -5.23
C TYR A 43 6.86 1.77 -4.77
N THR A 44 5.99 2.15 -5.72
CA THR A 44 4.61 2.51 -5.36
C THR A 44 3.80 1.29 -4.92
N SER A 45 4.00 0.11 -5.51
CA SER A 45 3.34 -1.11 -5.05
C SER A 45 3.85 -1.54 -3.68
N ASP A 46 5.15 -1.45 -3.42
CA ASP A 46 5.74 -1.80 -2.12
C ASP A 46 5.27 -0.86 -1.01
N ALA A 47 5.18 0.44 -1.31
CA ALA A 47 4.63 1.43 -0.38
C ALA A 47 3.16 1.12 -0.02
N ARG A 48 2.34 0.75 -1.01
CA ARG A 48 0.94 0.35 -0.76
C ARG A 48 0.88 -0.96 0.02
N LEU A 49 1.72 -1.93 -0.28
CA LEU A 49 1.79 -3.16 0.50
C LEU A 49 2.20 -2.89 1.97
N ALA A 50 3.07 -1.91 2.21
CA ALA A 50 3.40 -1.46 3.56
C ALA A 50 2.19 -0.83 4.28
N GLU A 51 1.32 -0.09 3.57
CA GLU A 51 0.03 0.38 4.12
C GLU A 51 -0.85 -0.80 4.56
N ALA A 52 -0.97 -1.84 3.72
CA ALA A 52 -1.73 -3.06 4.06
C ALA A 52 -1.16 -3.79 5.28
N LYS A 53 0.18 -3.91 5.36
CA LYS A 53 0.87 -4.50 6.52
C LYS A 53 0.59 -3.69 7.79
N ALA A 54 0.61 -2.36 7.71
CA ALA A 54 0.30 -1.50 8.84
C ALA A 54 -1.15 -1.67 9.31
N LEU A 55 -2.10 -1.76 8.38
CA LEU A 55 -3.52 -2.02 8.68
C LEU A 55 -3.73 -3.41 9.31
N ALA A 56 -3.07 -4.44 8.79
CA ALA A 56 -3.12 -5.78 9.37
C ALA A 56 -2.48 -5.82 10.77
N GLY A 57 -1.37 -5.10 10.99
CA GLY A 57 -0.72 -5.01 12.29
C GLY A 57 -1.55 -4.28 13.35
N SER A 58 -2.23 -3.20 12.98
CA SER A 58 -3.15 -2.49 13.89
C SER A 58 -4.38 -3.34 14.23
N ALA A 59 -4.89 -4.12 13.27
CA ALA A 59 -5.94 -5.11 13.50
C ALA A 59 -5.46 -6.23 14.43
N MET A 60 -4.27 -6.79 14.21
CA MET A 60 -3.69 -7.83 15.07
C MET A 60 -3.55 -7.35 16.52
N THR A 61 -3.09 -6.12 16.71
CA THR A 61 -2.97 -5.50 18.05
C THR A 61 -4.33 -5.28 18.70
N SER A 62 -5.34 -4.86 17.93
CA SER A 62 -6.69 -4.64 18.47
C SER A 62 -7.39 -5.96 18.81
N LEU A 63 -7.22 -6.98 17.96
CA LEU A 63 -7.77 -8.32 18.17
C LEU A 63 -7.07 -9.05 19.31
N SER A 64 -5.75 -8.91 19.45
CA SER A 64 -5.00 -9.50 20.58
C SER A 64 -5.49 -8.96 21.92
N GLY A 65 -5.72 -7.64 22.02
CA GLY A 65 -6.33 -7.04 23.20
C GLY A 65 -7.76 -7.54 23.45
N CYS A 66 -8.56 -7.73 22.41
CA CYS A 66 -9.92 -8.26 22.53
C CYS A 66 -9.93 -9.71 23.06
N VAL A 67 -9.11 -10.60 22.50
CA VAL A 67 -9.07 -12.01 22.94
C VAL A 67 -8.45 -12.16 24.33
N GLN A 68 -7.54 -11.27 24.72
CA GLN A 68 -7.00 -11.23 26.09
C GLN A 68 -8.10 -10.96 27.13
N ILE A 69 -9.08 -10.11 26.80
CA ILE A 69 -10.21 -9.83 27.69
C ILE A 69 -11.17 -11.03 27.73
N LYS A 70 -11.39 -11.71 26.61
CA LYS A 70 -12.28 -12.88 26.54
C LYS A 70 -11.69 -14.14 27.17
N GLY A 71 -10.37 -14.27 27.22
CA GLY A 71 -9.69 -15.44 27.76
C GLY A 71 -9.71 -16.66 26.83
N SER A 72 -9.39 -17.84 27.39
CA SER A 72 -9.30 -19.10 26.64
C SER A 72 -10.66 -19.50 26.05
N GLY A 73 -10.69 -19.87 24.77
CA GLY A 73 -11.93 -20.10 24.01
C GLY A 73 -12.57 -18.81 23.47
N GLY A 74 -12.03 -17.64 23.82
CA GLY A 74 -12.45 -16.36 23.30
C GLY A 74 -12.09 -16.20 21.82
N SER A 75 -13.08 -15.82 21.01
CA SER A 75 -12.89 -15.43 19.61
C SER A 75 -13.25 -13.96 19.44
N CYS A 76 -12.42 -13.21 18.72
CA CYS A 76 -12.68 -11.84 18.36
C CYS A 76 -12.68 -11.65 16.85
N VAL A 77 -13.63 -10.86 16.36
CA VAL A 77 -13.86 -10.65 14.92
C VAL A 77 -13.75 -9.17 14.54
N VAL A 78 -13.63 -8.89 13.23
CA VAL A 78 -13.48 -7.54 12.67
C VAL A 78 -14.53 -6.55 13.16
N SER A 79 -15.78 -6.98 13.35
CA SER A 79 -16.88 -6.10 13.79
C SER A 79 -16.71 -5.58 15.21
N GLU A 80 -15.88 -6.20 16.04
CA GLU A 80 -15.61 -5.77 17.41
C GLU A 80 -14.47 -4.75 17.48
N VAL A 81 -13.58 -4.75 16.48
CA VAL A 81 -12.37 -3.91 16.44
C VAL A 81 -12.40 -2.85 15.34
N GLN A 82 -13.38 -2.89 14.43
CA GLN A 82 -13.47 -2.03 13.25
C GLN A 82 -13.23 -0.54 13.53
N GLN A 83 -13.82 0.04 14.59
CA GLN A 83 -13.63 1.46 14.90
C GLN A 83 -12.23 1.78 15.44
N ARG A 84 -11.57 0.83 16.11
CA ARG A 84 -10.20 0.99 16.59
C ARG A 84 -9.17 0.96 15.46
N VAL A 85 -9.52 0.26 14.38
CA VAL A 85 -8.67 0.02 13.21
C VAL A 85 -8.97 1.02 12.07
N GLY A 86 -10.00 1.86 12.21
CA GLY A 86 -10.36 2.86 11.20
C GLY A 86 -11.15 2.28 10.01
N LEU A 87 -11.97 1.26 10.28
CA LEU A 87 -12.85 0.62 9.31
C LEU A 87 -14.29 1.09 9.48
N SER A 88 -15.01 1.18 8.36
CA SER A 88 -16.46 1.29 8.29
C SER A 88 -17.15 -0.03 8.66
N SER A 89 -18.47 -0.02 8.80
CA SER A 89 -19.29 -1.21 9.03
C SER A 89 -19.18 -2.29 7.96
N ALA A 90 -18.74 -1.93 6.76
CA ALA A 90 -18.46 -2.84 5.65
C ALA A 90 -17.05 -3.46 5.72
N GLY A 91 -16.25 -3.14 6.75
CA GLY A 91 -14.86 -3.58 6.86
C GLY A 91 -13.92 -2.86 5.89
N ILE A 92 -14.29 -1.69 5.38
CA ILE A 92 -13.48 -0.90 4.44
C ILE A 92 -12.92 0.32 5.17
N THR A 93 -11.66 0.67 4.93
CA THR A 93 -11.06 1.92 5.43
C THR A 93 -11.86 3.14 4.96
N TYR A 94 -11.87 4.21 5.75
CA TYR A 94 -12.65 5.42 5.44
C TYR A 94 -12.23 6.14 4.14
N ASP A 95 -11.00 5.92 3.68
CA ASP A 95 -10.53 6.39 2.36
C ASP A 95 -11.01 5.51 1.19
N GLY A 96 -11.65 4.38 1.49
CA GLY A 96 -12.20 3.43 0.54
C GLY A 96 -11.14 2.62 -0.21
N ARG A 97 -9.88 2.59 0.26
CA ARG A 97 -8.76 1.93 -0.45
C ARG A 97 -8.54 0.48 -0.06
N TRP A 98 -8.75 0.14 1.21
CA TRP A 98 -8.48 -1.18 1.76
C TRP A 98 -9.73 -1.79 2.36
N GLN A 99 -9.95 -3.08 2.08
CA GLN A 99 -11.01 -3.87 2.68
C GLN A 99 -10.40 -4.98 3.54
N MET A 100 -10.96 -5.17 4.72
CA MET A 100 -10.65 -6.27 5.62
C MET A 100 -11.82 -7.26 5.59
N SER A 101 -11.74 -8.26 4.70
CA SER A 101 -12.82 -9.23 4.48
C SER A 101 -12.97 -10.20 5.65
N THR A 102 -11.85 -10.74 6.13
CA THR A 102 -11.78 -11.61 7.30
C THR A 102 -10.76 -11.06 8.27
N ALA A 103 -11.15 -10.84 9.53
CA ALA A 103 -10.20 -10.66 10.62
C ALA A 103 -10.77 -11.35 11.85
N GLN A 104 -10.16 -12.48 12.22
CA GLN A 104 -10.54 -13.23 13.38
C GLN A 104 -9.30 -13.74 14.11
N LEU A 105 -9.31 -13.61 15.42
CA LEU A 105 -8.31 -14.19 16.30
C LEU A 105 -9.02 -14.98 17.40
N THR A 106 -8.49 -16.14 17.73
CA THR A 106 -9.03 -17.02 18.77
C THR A 106 -7.90 -17.49 19.66
N VAL A 107 -8.17 -17.63 20.96
CA VAL A 107 -7.26 -18.29 21.89
C VAL A 107 -7.74 -19.72 22.07
N SER A 108 -6.92 -20.70 21.70
CA SER A 108 -7.26 -22.11 21.82
C SER A 108 -6.03 -22.98 22.13
N GLY A 109 -6.26 -24.20 22.59
CA GLY A 109 -5.20 -25.17 22.89
C GLY A 109 -4.72 -25.14 24.35
N THR A 110 -3.85 -26.11 24.66
CA THR A 110 -3.20 -26.29 25.97
C THR A 110 -1.72 -26.60 25.74
N PRO A 111 -0.77 -25.66 25.99
CA PRO A 111 -0.98 -24.29 26.50
C PRO A 111 -1.77 -23.40 25.52
N PRO A 112 -2.47 -22.36 26.03
CA PRO A 112 -3.29 -21.48 25.21
C PRO A 112 -2.42 -20.71 24.21
N ALA A 113 -2.78 -20.79 22.94
CA ALA A 113 -2.09 -20.14 21.84
C ALA A 113 -3.06 -19.31 21.00
N LEU A 114 -2.53 -18.26 20.38
CA LEU A 114 -3.28 -17.41 19.45
C LEU A 114 -3.32 -18.08 18.09
N THR A 115 -4.50 -18.18 17.50
CA THR A 115 -4.66 -18.69 16.13
C THR A 115 -5.71 -17.87 15.42
N GLY A 116 -5.49 -17.57 14.14
CA GLY A 116 -6.42 -16.75 13.39
C GLY A 116 -5.90 -16.30 12.03
N LEU A 117 -6.77 -15.60 11.32
CA LEU A 117 -6.52 -15.08 9.99
C LEU A 117 -7.01 -13.64 9.91
N ILE A 118 -6.14 -12.77 9.41
CA ILE A 118 -6.46 -11.38 9.07
C ILE A 118 -6.12 -11.19 7.60
N THR A 119 -7.11 -10.85 6.79
CA THR A 119 -6.95 -10.58 5.36
C THR A 119 -7.22 -9.12 5.07
N VAL A 120 -6.36 -8.51 4.27
CA VAL A 120 -6.51 -7.15 3.75
C VAL A 120 -6.43 -7.23 2.23
N SER A 121 -7.42 -6.69 1.52
CA SER A 121 -7.46 -6.65 0.07
C SER A 121 -7.67 -5.22 -0.42
N GLY A 122 -7.02 -4.86 -1.51
CA GLY A 122 -7.30 -3.62 -2.21
C GLY A 122 -8.73 -3.62 -2.77
N VAL A 123 -9.38 -2.46 -2.72
CA VAL A 123 -10.70 -2.27 -3.32
C VAL A 123 -10.55 -2.05 -4.83
N ALA A 124 -11.35 -2.76 -5.62
CA ALA A 124 -11.32 -2.68 -7.07
C ALA A 124 -11.51 -1.23 -7.59
N GLY A 125 -10.73 -0.85 -8.60
CA GLY A 125 -10.76 0.51 -9.17
C GLY A 125 -10.06 1.58 -8.32
N LYS A 126 -9.39 1.21 -7.22
CA LYS A 126 -8.48 2.09 -6.48
C LYS A 126 -7.03 1.82 -6.86
N ASN A 127 -6.13 2.68 -6.39
CA ASN A 127 -4.69 2.47 -6.59
C ASN A 127 -4.14 1.24 -5.83
N THR A 128 -4.94 0.61 -4.97
CA THR A 128 -4.63 -0.63 -4.25
C THR A 128 -5.12 -1.88 -4.97
N ASP A 129 -5.82 -1.73 -6.10
CA ASP A 129 -6.33 -2.85 -6.88
C ASP A 129 -5.20 -3.81 -7.29
N GLY A 130 -5.52 -5.11 -7.30
CA GLY A 130 -4.55 -6.18 -7.50
C GLY A 130 -3.63 -6.47 -6.32
N LEU A 131 -3.75 -5.77 -5.19
CA LEU A 131 -2.98 -6.07 -3.98
C LEU A 131 -3.83 -6.81 -2.95
N SER A 132 -3.27 -7.84 -2.32
CA SER A 132 -3.87 -8.49 -1.17
C SER A 132 -2.83 -9.04 -0.21
N LEU A 133 -3.21 -9.18 1.05
CA LEU A 133 -2.35 -9.60 2.14
C LEU A 133 -3.14 -10.49 3.10
N ALA A 134 -2.51 -11.54 3.59
CA ALA A 134 -3.02 -12.42 4.62
C ALA A 134 -1.97 -12.56 5.73
N MET A 135 -2.40 -12.32 6.96
CA MET A 135 -1.64 -12.56 8.18
C MET A 135 -2.26 -13.74 8.90
N PHE A 136 -1.48 -14.81 9.04
CA PHE A 136 -1.85 -16.02 9.73
C PHE A 136 -1.19 -16.01 11.10
N ALA A 137 -1.99 -16.00 12.15
CA ALA A 137 -1.52 -16.26 13.49
C ALA A 137 -1.61 -17.76 13.75
N GLU A 138 -0.50 -18.37 14.13
CA GLU A 138 -0.37 -19.78 14.47
C GLU A 138 0.34 -19.92 15.83
N THR A 139 0.35 -21.13 16.38
CA THR A 139 1.04 -21.41 17.64
C THR A 139 2.56 -21.22 17.55
N SER A 140 3.11 -21.33 16.34
CA SER A 140 4.54 -21.16 16.01
C SER A 140 4.94 -19.70 15.79
N GLY A 141 3.97 -18.78 15.64
CA GLY A 141 4.22 -17.37 15.35
C GLY A 141 3.22 -16.79 14.35
N VAL A 142 3.61 -15.68 13.72
CA VAL A 142 2.79 -14.99 12.72
C VAL A 142 3.47 -15.11 11.35
N THR A 143 2.73 -15.60 10.36
CA THR A 143 3.18 -15.68 8.97
C THR A 143 2.41 -14.70 8.11
N LEU A 144 3.13 -13.88 7.35
CA LEU A 144 2.57 -12.91 6.42
C LEU A 144 2.76 -13.42 4.98
N ARG A 145 1.68 -13.40 4.20
CA ARG A 145 1.65 -13.71 2.77
C ARG A 145 0.96 -12.59 2.02
N CYS A 146 1.37 -12.33 0.78
CA CYS A 146 0.70 -11.33 -0.06
C CYS A 146 0.69 -11.71 -1.53
N ASP A 147 -0.21 -11.08 -2.28
CA ASP A 147 -0.30 -11.15 -3.73
C ASP A 147 -0.32 -9.71 -4.28
N THR A 148 0.38 -9.49 -5.39
CA THR A 148 0.48 -8.17 -6.06
C THR A 148 -0.21 -8.13 -7.42
N THR A 149 -0.91 -9.22 -7.77
CA THR A 149 -1.63 -9.40 -9.03
C THR A 149 -3.12 -9.66 -8.82
N THR A 150 -3.53 -10.01 -7.60
CA THR A 150 -4.92 -10.33 -7.27
C THR A 150 -5.37 -9.68 -5.97
N THR A 151 -6.64 -9.28 -5.92
CA THR A 151 -7.31 -8.82 -4.70
C THR A 151 -7.77 -9.97 -3.81
N THR A 152 -7.64 -11.23 -4.28
CA THR A 152 -7.95 -12.43 -3.52
C THR A 152 -6.82 -12.74 -2.53
N PRO A 153 -7.04 -12.60 -1.21
CA PRO A 153 -6.01 -12.85 -0.23
C PRO A 153 -5.51 -14.30 -0.29
N PRO A 154 -4.21 -14.53 0.02
CA PRO A 154 -3.68 -15.88 0.15
C PRO A 154 -4.50 -16.73 1.13
N ALA A 155 -4.81 -17.97 0.74
CA ALA A 155 -5.69 -18.86 1.51
C ALA A 155 -4.97 -19.64 2.63
N SER A 156 -3.65 -19.75 2.57
CA SER A 156 -2.80 -20.47 3.53
C SER A 156 -1.42 -19.83 3.69
N THR A 157 -0.68 -20.25 4.72
CA THR A 157 0.71 -19.83 4.99
C THR A 157 1.73 -20.23 3.92
N SER A 158 1.34 -21.08 2.97
CA SER A 158 2.15 -21.51 1.83
C SER A 158 1.71 -20.90 0.49
N SER A 159 0.63 -20.13 0.47
CA SER A 159 0.11 -19.50 -0.75
C SER A 159 0.59 -18.05 -0.90
N GLY A 160 0.71 -17.59 -2.14
CA GLY A 160 1.20 -16.25 -2.46
C GLY A 160 2.70 -16.05 -2.20
N ASN A 161 3.13 -14.80 -2.23
CA ASN A 161 4.52 -14.40 -1.98
C ASN A 161 4.78 -14.20 -0.48
N ALA A 162 6.04 -14.33 -0.09
CA ALA A 162 6.49 -13.98 1.25
C ALA A 162 6.61 -12.46 1.40
N CYS A 163 5.92 -11.94 2.39
CA CYS A 163 5.79 -10.54 2.75
C CYS A 163 5.76 -10.49 4.28
#